data_AF-A0A3M1BVR2-F1
#
_entry.id   AF-A0A3M1BVR2-F1
#
_cell.length_a   1.000
_cell.length_b   1.000
_cell.length_c   1.000
_cell.angle_alpha   90.00
_cell.angle_beta   90.00
_cell.angle_gamma   90.00
#
_symmetry.space_group_name_H-M   'P 1'
#
loop_
_entity.id
_entity.type
_entity.pdbx_description
1 polymer ?
#
loop_
_entity_poly.entity_id
_entity_poly.type
_entity_poly.pdbx_seq_one_letter_code
_entity_poly.pdbx_strand_id
1 'polypeptide(L)'
;MKRVLLATALLSTTVFAQPAEDRIRQLEEQIRMLQQEVQKLKEEQKKAEETKKETEALKEEIRQLRLDIAMPKLEIKSYSGLGPAASKVHFNPRGVSIGGYGELVFRHNDVNARGGAKSIANMQRIILYLGYAFDEKLKFNSELELEHASTSAGHGTGGGYFKA
;
A
#
# COMPACT_ATOMS: atom_id res chain seq x y z
N MET A 1 29.28 17.90 -20.60
CA MET A 1 30.14 18.84 -21.35
C MET A 1 29.27 19.71 -22.25
N LYS A 2 28.97 20.96 -21.86
CA LYS A 2 28.42 21.99 -22.76
C LYS A 2 29.04 23.34 -22.36
N ARG A 3 29.60 24.02 -23.36
CA ARG A 3 30.55 25.13 -23.24
C ARG A 3 29.86 26.40 -22.74
N VAL A 4 30.40 26.99 -21.68
CA VAL A 4 30.00 28.31 -21.16
C VAL A 4 30.77 29.36 -21.97
N LEU A 5 30.04 30.17 -22.74
CA LEU A 5 30.60 31.32 -23.43
C LEU A 5 30.45 32.54 -22.52
N LEU A 6 31.62 33.06 -22.13
CA LEU A 6 31.82 34.33 -21.42
C LEU A 6 31.48 35.48 -22.38
N ALA A 7 30.58 36.37 -21.99
CA ALA A 7 30.35 37.64 -22.66
C ALA A 7 30.56 38.77 -21.65
N THR A 8 31.80 39.24 -21.58
CA THR A 8 32.21 40.45 -20.87
C THR A 8 31.69 41.68 -21.61
N ALA A 9 30.59 42.25 -21.13
CA ALA A 9 30.14 43.57 -21.58
C ALA A 9 30.97 44.65 -20.87
N LEU A 10 31.82 45.32 -21.65
CA LEU A 10 32.55 46.53 -21.28
C LEU A 10 31.56 47.63 -20.84
N LEU A 11 31.53 47.94 -19.55
CA LEU A 11 30.82 49.11 -19.01
C LEU A 11 31.66 50.36 -19.30
N SER A 12 31.40 51.02 -20.43
CA SER A 12 31.91 52.36 -20.70
C SER A 12 31.28 53.35 -19.71
N THR A 13 32.11 53.89 -18.81
CA THR A 13 31.74 54.92 -17.84
C THR A 13 31.52 56.26 -18.55
N THR A 14 30.28 56.60 -18.84
CA THR A 14 29.87 58.01 -18.96
C THR A 14 29.08 58.37 -17.71
N VAL A 15 29.79 58.81 -16.67
CA VAL A 15 29.21 59.48 -15.51
C VAL A 15 28.83 60.89 -15.95
N PHE A 16 27.68 61.02 -16.61
CA PHE A 16 26.95 62.28 -16.56
C PHE A 16 26.26 62.32 -15.20
N ALA A 17 26.60 63.31 -14.38
CA ALA A 17 25.91 63.60 -13.14
C ALA A 17 24.48 64.05 -13.49
N GLN A 18 23.56 63.08 -13.58
CA GLN A 18 22.14 63.40 -13.54
C GLN A 18 21.84 64.12 -12.22
N PRO A 19 20.98 65.15 -12.20
CA PRO A 19 20.50 65.75 -10.96
C PRO A 19 20.08 64.67 -9.98
N ALA A 20 20.42 64.82 -8.70
CA ALA A 20 20.08 63.83 -7.68
C ALA A 20 18.57 63.49 -7.68
N GLU A 21 17.74 64.46 -8.06
CA GLU A 21 16.28 64.33 -8.21
C GLU A 21 15.85 63.36 -9.31
N ASP A 22 16.53 63.33 -10.46
CA ASP A 22 16.18 62.41 -11.56
C ASP A 22 16.47 60.96 -11.18
N ARG A 23 17.57 60.74 -10.44
CA ARG A 23 17.95 59.42 -9.93
C ARG A 23 16.99 58.92 -8.85
N ILE A 24 16.51 59.82 -7.99
CA ILE A 24 15.48 59.52 -6.99
C ILE A 24 14.18 59.11 -7.69
N ARG A 25 13.74 59.84 -8.72
CA ARG A 25 12.53 59.50 -9.50
C ARG A 25 12.62 58.13 -10.16
N GLN A 26 13.76 57.81 -10.78
CA GLN A 26 13.99 56.49 -11.38
C GLN A 26 13.94 55.36 -10.34
N LEU A 27 14.54 55.56 -9.16
CA LEU A 27 14.50 54.58 -8.08
C LEU A 27 13.07 54.38 -7.55
N GLU A 28 12.28 55.44 -7.39
CA GLU A 28 10.87 55.35 -6.99
C GLU A 28 10.02 54.57 -8.01
N GLU A 29 10.31 54.74 -9.31
CA GLU A 29 9.63 54.01 -10.38
C GLU A 29 10.03 52.53 -10.40
N GLN A 30 11.32 52.22 -10.22
CA GLN A 30 11.79 50.84 -10.05
C GLN A 30 11.19 50.16 -8.82
N ILE A 31 11.09 50.87 -7.69
CA ILE A 31 10.46 50.35 -6.47
C ILE A 31 8.98 50.05 -6.73
N ARG A 32 8.25 50.93 -7.43
CA ARG A 32 6.85 50.68 -7.82
C ARG A 32 6.70 49.44 -8.70
N MET A 33 7.56 49.29 -9.70
CA MET A 33 7.57 48.10 -10.57
C MET A 33 7.88 46.83 -9.79
N LEU A 34 8.88 46.85 -8.92
CA LEU A 34 9.23 45.70 -8.07
C LEU A 34 8.10 45.34 -7.11
N GLN A 35 7.41 46.32 -6.53
CA GLN A 35 6.24 46.09 -5.68
C GLN A 35 5.11 45.40 -6.46
N GLN A 36 4.86 45.81 -7.70
CA GLN A 36 3.87 45.17 -8.58
C GLN A 36 4.28 43.72 -8.95
N GLU A 37 5.55 43.50 -9.30
CA GLU A 37 6.08 42.17 -9.61
C GLU A 37 5.97 41.22 -8.41
N VAL A 38 6.35 41.69 -7.21
CA VAL A 38 6.24 40.91 -5.96
C VAL A 38 4.78 40.57 -5.66
N GLN A 39 3.85 41.50 -5.90
CA GLN A 39 2.43 41.24 -5.69
C GLN A 39 1.90 40.17 -6.65
N LYS A 40 2.28 40.26 -7.93
CA LYS A 40 1.91 39.26 -8.95
C LYS A 40 2.49 37.88 -8.64
N LEU A 41 3.77 37.81 -8.25
CA LEU A 41 4.42 36.55 -7.86
C LEU A 41 3.77 35.93 -6.62
N LYS A 42 3.33 36.74 -5.65
CA LYS A 42 2.58 36.24 -4.49
C LYS A 42 1.23 35.64 -4.89
N GLU A 43 0.50 36.26 -5.82
CA GLU A 43 -0.74 35.71 -6.34
C GLU A 43 -0.53 34.41 -7.12
N GLU A 44 0.51 34.34 -7.95
CA GLU A 44 0.89 33.13 -8.69
C GLU A 44 1.30 32.00 -7.73
N GLN A 45 2.07 32.31 -6.68
CA GLN A 45 2.42 31.32 -5.64
C GLN A 45 1.18 30.82 -4.92
N LYS A 46 0.24 31.70 -4.57
CA LYS A 46 -1.02 31.31 -3.92
C LYS A 46 -1.83 30.35 -4.80
N LYS A 47 -2.00 30.70 -6.09
CA LYS A 47 -2.68 29.83 -7.07
C LYS A 47 -1.97 28.49 -7.21
N ALA A 48 -0.64 28.48 -7.32
CA ALA A 48 0.14 27.26 -7.41
C ALA A 48 0.00 26.38 -6.17
N GLU A 49 -0.09 26.98 -4.98
CA GLU A 49 -0.32 26.24 -3.74
C GLU A 49 -1.73 25.65 -3.66
N GLU A 50 -2.75 26.41 -4.08
CA GLU A 50 -4.13 25.93 -4.19
C GLU A 50 -4.23 24.76 -5.18
N THR A 51 -3.66 24.88 -6.37
CA THR A 51 -3.61 23.79 -7.35
C THR A 51 -2.89 22.57 -6.79
N LYS A 52 -1.76 22.74 -6.07
CA LYS A 52 -1.07 21.62 -5.41
C LYS A 52 -1.97 20.91 -4.40
N LYS A 53 -2.71 21.67 -3.58
CA LYS A 53 -3.66 21.10 -2.60
C LYS A 53 -4.76 20.30 -3.30
N GLU A 54 -5.35 20.83 -4.36
CA GLU A 54 -6.33 20.12 -5.18
C GLU A 54 -5.75 18.82 -5.76
N THR A 55 -4.54 18.87 -6.32
CA THR A 55 -3.90 17.68 -6.91
C THR A 55 -3.62 16.59 -5.87
N GLU A 56 -3.19 16.94 -4.66
CA GLU A 56 -2.98 15.95 -3.60
C GLU A 56 -4.31 15.39 -3.08
N ALA A 57 -5.37 16.19 -3.00
CA ALA A 57 -6.71 15.71 -2.66
C ALA A 57 -7.24 14.71 -3.71
N LEU A 58 -7.14 15.04 -5.00
CA LEU A 58 -7.54 14.14 -6.10
C LEU A 58 -6.72 12.84 -6.10
N LYS A 59 -5.43 12.93 -5.81
CA LYS A 59 -4.55 11.77 -5.72
C LYS A 59 -4.91 10.85 -4.55
N GLU A 60 -5.32 11.41 -3.42
CA GLU A 60 -5.85 10.64 -2.30
C GLU A 60 -7.18 9.98 -2.67
N GLU A 61 -8.09 10.69 -3.33
CA GLU A 61 -9.35 10.12 -3.80
C GLU A 61 -9.13 8.97 -4.80
N ILE A 62 -8.22 9.13 -5.76
CA ILE A 62 -7.83 8.05 -6.69
C ILE A 62 -7.24 6.86 -5.92
N ARG A 63 -6.43 7.11 -4.88
CA ARG A 63 -5.89 6.05 -4.03
C ARG A 63 -7.00 5.29 -3.32
N GLN A 64 -7.95 6.00 -2.70
CA GLN A 64 -9.10 5.40 -2.04
C GLN A 64 -9.96 4.59 -3.00
N LEU A 65 -10.30 5.13 -4.18
CA LEU A 65 -11.05 4.41 -5.20
C LEU A 65 -10.31 3.14 -5.68
N ARG A 66 -8.99 3.20 -5.84
CA ARG A 66 -8.19 2.01 -6.19
C ARG A 66 -8.21 0.97 -5.07
N LEU A 67 -8.18 1.39 -3.81
CA LEU A 67 -8.27 0.48 -2.67
C LEU A 67 -9.65 -0.17 -2.57
N ASP A 68 -10.73 0.60 -2.75
CA ASP A 68 -12.10 0.08 -2.74
C ASP A 68 -12.33 -0.94 -3.88
N ILE A 69 -11.74 -0.69 -5.06
CA ILE A 69 -11.78 -1.64 -6.19
C ILE A 69 -10.95 -2.89 -5.88
N ALA A 70 -9.81 -2.75 -5.22
CA ALA A 70 -8.92 -3.87 -4.90
C ALA A 70 -9.43 -4.72 -3.73
N MET A 71 -10.15 -4.13 -2.79
CA MET A 71 -10.69 -4.79 -1.59
C MET A 71 -12.19 -4.49 -1.47
N PRO A 72 -13.03 -5.02 -2.38
CA PRO A 72 -14.46 -4.85 -2.27
C PRO A 72 -14.93 -5.42 -0.93
N LYS A 73 -15.87 -4.72 -0.28
CA LYS A 73 -16.52 -5.21 0.94
C LYS A 73 -17.27 -6.51 0.62
N LEU A 74 -16.61 -7.63 0.85
CA LEU A 74 -17.16 -8.96 0.66
C LEU A 74 -18.12 -9.25 1.81
N GLU A 75 -19.39 -9.47 1.48
CA GLU A 75 -20.36 -10.00 2.44
C GLU A 75 -19.91 -11.37 2.93
N ILE A 76 -20.09 -11.64 4.22
CA ILE A 76 -19.78 -12.93 4.84
C ILE A 76 -20.81 -13.94 4.33
N LYS A 77 -20.49 -14.60 3.22
CA LYS A 77 -21.30 -15.66 2.61
C LYS A 77 -20.51 -16.96 2.59
N SER A 78 -21.22 -18.06 2.77
CA SER A 78 -20.69 -19.40 2.53
C SER A 78 -21.01 -19.83 1.10
N TYR A 79 -20.03 -20.42 0.42
CA TYR A 79 -20.21 -21.01 -0.90
C TYR A 79 -20.14 -22.54 -0.77
N SER A 80 -21.19 -23.26 -1.16
CA SER A 80 -21.20 -24.73 -1.24
C SER A 80 -20.67 -25.45 0.02
N GLY A 81 -21.01 -24.95 1.22
CA GLY A 81 -20.58 -25.53 2.50
C GLY A 81 -19.17 -25.13 2.96
N LEU A 82 -18.44 -24.33 2.18
CA LEU A 82 -17.17 -23.74 2.59
C LEU A 82 -17.38 -22.72 3.72
N GLY A 83 -16.39 -22.64 4.62
CA GLY A 83 -16.35 -21.59 5.63
C GLY A 83 -16.25 -20.19 4.98
N PRO A 84 -16.64 -19.12 5.69
CA PRO A 84 -16.65 -17.78 5.11
C PRO A 84 -15.29 -17.29 4.61
N ALA A 85 -14.20 -17.72 5.26
CA ALA A 85 -12.84 -17.38 4.85
C ALA A 85 -12.43 -18.04 3.52
N ALA A 86 -12.81 -19.31 3.32
CA ALA A 86 -12.58 -20.04 2.07
C ALA A 86 -13.50 -19.53 0.95
N SER A 87 -14.73 -19.16 1.28
CA SER A 87 -15.73 -18.73 0.30
C SER A 87 -15.41 -17.40 -0.39
N LYS A 88 -14.49 -16.60 0.16
CA LYS A 88 -14.08 -15.29 -0.40
C LYS A 88 -13.61 -15.37 -1.85
N VAL A 89 -12.97 -16.46 -2.25
CA VAL A 89 -12.46 -16.60 -3.62
C VAL A 89 -13.56 -16.71 -4.68
N HIS A 90 -14.76 -17.12 -4.27
CA HIS A 90 -15.90 -17.27 -5.19
C HIS A 90 -16.68 -15.96 -5.38
N PHE A 91 -16.73 -15.10 -4.37
CA PHE A 91 -17.56 -13.89 -4.37
C PHE A 91 -16.83 -12.64 -4.82
N ASN A 92 -15.51 -12.69 -5.02
CA ASN A 92 -14.76 -11.54 -5.48
C ASN A 92 -15.18 -11.16 -6.92
N PRO A 93 -15.65 -9.92 -7.17
CA PRO A 93 -16.06 -9.50 -8.51
C PRO A 93 -14.87 -9.32 -9.46
N ARG A 94 -13.70 -8.88 -8.96
CA ARG A 94 -12.46 -8.69 -9.75
C ARG A 94 -11.21 -8.78 -8.87
N GLY A 95 -10.09 -9.15 -9.47
CA GLY A 95 -8.76 -9.10 -8.84
C GLY A 95 -8.43 -10.33 -7.99
N VAL A 96 -7.38 -10.20 -7.18
CA VAL A 96 -6.83 -11.28 -6.35
C VAL A 96 -7.72 -11.52 -5.13
N SER A 97 -7.96 -12.78 -4.81
CA SER A 97 -8.62 -13.23 -3.58
C SER A 97 -7.80 -14.32 -2.92
N ILE A 98 -7.58 -14.19 -1.61
CA ILE A 98 -6.89 -15.19 -0.79
C ILE A 98 -7.84 -15.64 0.30
N GLY A 99 -7.97 -16.96 0.46
CA GLY A 99 -8.80 -17.60 1.46
C GLY A 99 -8.12 -18.83 2.03
N GLY A 100 -8.73 -19.43 3.04
CA GLY A 100 -8.20 -20.65 3.62
C GLY A 100 -8.90 -21.04 4.90
N TYR A 101 -8.71 -22.28 5.31
CA TYR A 101 -9.10 -22.78 6.61
C TYR A 101 -8.14 -23.89 7.05
N GLY A 102 -8.09 -24.18 8.35
CA GLY A 102 -7.31 -25.28 8.88
C GLY A 102 -8.02 -25.95 10.03
N GLU A 103 -7.65 -27.20 10.30
CA GLU A 103 -8.19 -27.98 11.41
C GLU A 103 -7.06 -28.41 12.35
N LEU A 104 -7.22 -28.08 13.63
CA LEU A 104 -6.32 -28.45 14.71
C LEU A 104 -7.11 -29.20 15.77
N VAL A 105 -6.66 -30.39 16.11
CA VAL A 105 -7.26 -31.26 17.11
C VAL A 105 -6.35 -31.34 18.33
N PHE A 106 -6.88 -30.96 19.49
CA PHE A 106 -6.24 -31.15 20.78
C PHE A 106 -7.03 -32.17 21.60
N ARG A 107 -6.36 -33.22 22.07
CA ARG A 107 -6.93 -34.22 22.98
C ARG A 107 -6.13 -34.19 24.28
N HIS A 108 -6.82 -33.80 25.35
CA HIS A 108 -6.30 -33.94 26.70
C HIS A 108 -6.72 -35.30 27.25
N ASN A 109 -5.77 -36.05 27.81
CA ASN A 109 -6.05 -37.30 28.50
C ASN A 109 -5.67 -37.10 29.97
N ASP A 110 -6.62 -37.22 30.88
CA ASP A 110 -6.36 -37.20 32.31
C ASP A 110 -5.71 -38.52 32.74
N VAL A 111 -4.74 -38.44 33.66
CA VAL A 111 -3.98 -39.60 34.16
C VAL A 111 -4.92 -40.58 34.87
N ASN A 112 -5.03 -41.80 34.37
CA ASN A 112 -5.46 -42.92 35.20
C ASN A 112 -4.31 -43.35 36.11
N ALA A 113 -4.62 -43.95 37.27
CA ALA A 113 -3.75 -44.28 38.41
C ALA A 113 -2.47 -45.11 38.13
N ARG A 114 -2.13 -45.39 36.86
CA ARG A 114 -0.93 -46.10 36.41
C ARG A 114 0.00 -45.27 35.52
N GLY A 115 -0.09 -43.94 35.56
CA GLY A 115 1.02 -43.06 35.17
C GLY A 115 1.31 -42.93 33.67
N GLY A 116 0.28 -42.77 32.83
CA GLY A 116 0.47 -42.54 31.40
C GLY A 116 -0.61 -41.68 30.77
N ALA A 117 -0.66 -40.39 31.08
CA ALA A 117 -1.43 -39.42 30.32
C ALA A 117 -0.58 -38.85 29.17
N LYS A 118 -1.02 -39.04 27.93
CA LYS A 118 -0.41 -38.38 26.77
C LYS A 118 -1.43 -37.45 26.15
N SER A 119 -1.18 -36.15 26.23
CA SER A 119 -1.94 -35.18 25.44
C SER A 119 -1.47 -35.21 23.99
N ILE A 120 -2.40 -35.11 23.04
CA ILE A 120 -2.12 -35.17 21.60
C ILE A 120 -2.57 -33.85 20.98
N ALA A 121 -1.67 -33.17 20.29
CA ALA A 121 -1.97 -32.01 19.46
C ALA A 121 -1.61 -32.35 18.01
N ASN A 122 -2.61 -32.33 17.13
CA ASN A 122 -2.47 -32.66 15.72
C ASN A 122 -3.03 -31.55 14.85
N MET A 123 -2.24 -31.10 13.87
CA MET A 123 -2.73 -30.27 12.78
C MET A 123 -3.14 -31.20 11.64
N GLN A 124 -4.45 -31.32 11.43
CA GLN A 124 -5.04 -32.32 10.55
C GLN A 124 -4.86 -31.94 9.08
N ARG A 125 -5.27 -30.71 8.74
CA ARG A 125 -5.12 -30.14 7.41
C ARG A 125 -5.05 -28.62 7.44
N ILE A 126 -4.31 -28.05 6.50
CA ILE A 126 -4.37 -26.63 6.13
C ILE A 126 -4.76 -26.57 4.66
N ILE A 127 -5.79 -25.79 4.35
CA ILE A 127 -6.22 -25.50 2.99
C ILE A 127 -6.06 -24.01 2.73
N LEU A 128 -5.35 -23.68 1.65
CA LEU A 128 -5.14 -22.33 1.16
C LEU A 128 -5.78 -22.17 -0.21
N TYR A 129 -6.60 -21.14 -0.37
CA TYR A 129 -7.22 -20.76 -1.63
C TYR A 129 -6.53 -19.52 -2.21
N LEU A 130 -6.11 -19.62 -3.47
CA LEU A 130 -5.60 -18.50 -4.26
C LEU A 130 -6.51 -18.36 -5.49
N GLY A 131 -7.21 -17.23 -5.58
CA GLY A 131 -8.12 -16.93 -6.69
C GLY A 131 -7.79 -15.63 -7.39
N TYR A 132 -8.15 -15.55 -8.67
CA TYR A 132 -8.09 -14.33 -9.47
C TYR A 132 -9.33 -14.22 -10.37
N ALA A 133 -10.10 -13.14 -10.21
CA ALA A 133 -11.23 -12.82 -11.07
C ALA A 133 -10.79 -11.84 -12.17
N PHE A 134 -10.78 -12.28 -13.43
CA PHE A 134 -10.48 -11.42 -14.59
C PHE A 134 -11.65 -10.48 -14.87
N ASP A 135 -12.87 -11.02 -14.82
CA ASP A 135 -14.14 -10.31 -14.86
C ASP A 135 -15.21 -11.09 -14.06
N GLU A 136 -16.47 -10.64 -14.13
CA GLU A 136 -17.59 -11.27 -13.40
C GLU A 136 -17.89 -12.71 -13.85
N LYS A 137 -17.46 -13.10 -15.05
CA LYS A 137 -17.73 -14.41 -15.68
C LYS A 137 -16.52 -15.34 -15.64
N LEU A 138 -15.31 -14.83 -15.78
CA LEU A 138 -14.08 -15.61 -15.82
C LEU A 138 -13.26 -15.46 -14.54
N LYS A 139 -13.16 -16.57 -13.80
CA LYS A 139 -12.42 -16.66 -12.53
C LYS A 139 -11.50 -17.87 -12.53
N PHE A 140 -10.28 -17.67 -12.07
CA PHE A 140 -9.33 -18.73 -11.73
C PHE A 140 -9.35 -18.95 -10.22
N ASN A 141 -9.40 -20.20 -9.78
CA ASN A 141 -9.29 -20.59 -8.38
C ASN A 141 -8.34 -21.77 -8.28
N SER A 142 -7.40 -21.69 -7.34
CA SER A 142 -6.47 -22.74 -6.97
C SER A 142 -6.64 -23.05 -5.50
N GLU A 143 -6.58 -24.34 -5.17
CA GLU A 143 -6.57 -24.85 -3.81
C GLU A 143 -5.24 -25.57 -3.57
N LEU A 144 -4.60 -25.26 -2.45
CA LEU A 144 -3.46 -26.00 -1.94
C LEU A 144 -3.85 -26.60 -0.60
N GLU A 145 -3.91 -27.92 -0.55
CA GLU A 145 -4.17 -28.69 0.65
C GLU A 145 -2.89 -29.34 1.17
N LEU A 146 -2.63 -29.15 2.46
CA LEU A 146 -1.53 -29.77 3.19
C LEU A 146 -2.12 -30.64 4.29
N GLU A 147 -1.99 -31.96 4.14
CA GLU A 147 -2.44 -32.94 5.13
C GLU A 147 -1.27 -33.45 5.99
N HIS A 148 -1.44 -33.35 7.30
CA HIS A 148 -0.67 -33.90 8.43
C HIS A 148 0.85 -33.69 8.61
N ALA A 149 1.15 -33.14 9.79
CA ALA A 149 2.26 -33.57 10.65
C ALA A 149 1.71 -33.85 12.05
N SER A 150 1.80 -35.09 12.53
CA SER A 150 1.51 -35.41 13.95
C SER A 150 2.82 -35.39 14.74
N THR A 151 2.85 -34.71 15.89
CA THR A 151 3.95 -34.86 16.84
C THR A 151 3.42 -35.56 18.09
N SER A 152 4.12 -36.60 18.51
CA SER A 152 3.81 -37.30 19.74
C SER A 152 4.90 -36.92 20.74
N ALA A 153 4.60 -36.07 21.72
CA ALA A 153 5.51 -35.80 22.83
C ALA A 153 5.50 -37.04 23.75
N GLY A 154 6.33 -38.02 23.43
CA GLY A 154 6.64 -39.14 24.32
C GLY A 154 8.09 -39.01 24.77
N HIS A 155 8.33 -38.76 26.06
CA HIS A 155 9.57 -39.19 26.67
C HIS A 155 9.51 -40.73 26.75
N GLY A 156 10.00 -41.39 25.70
CA GLY A 156 9.96 -42.85 25.60
C GLY A 156 10.75 -43.31 24.38
N THR A 157 11.86 -43.98 24.63
CA THR A 157 12.71 -44.63 23.64
C THR A 157 11.92 -45.73 22.92
N GLY A 158 11.54 -45.54 21.66
CA GLY A 158 11.14 -46.66 20.81
C GLY A 158 10.14 -46.37 19.69
N GLY A 159 10.58 -46.65 18.45
CA GLY A 159 9.75 -47.19 17.38
C GLY A 159 8.86 -46.22 16.61
N GLY A 160 9.44 -45.54 15.61
CA GLY A 160 8.67 -44.88 14.58
C GLY A 160 8.04 -45.91 13.62
N TYR A 161 6.72 -45.88 13.50
CA TYR A 161 6.00 -46.53 12.41
C TYR A 161 5.15 -45.47 11.70
N PHE A 162 5.60 -45.08 10.51
CA PHE A 162 4.78 -44.42 9.51
C PHE A 162 4.07 -45.50 8.70
N LYS A 163 2.75 -45.39 8.56
CA LYS A 163 2.02 -46.07 7.49
C LYS A 163 1.23 -45.00 6.74
N ALA A 164 1.52 -44.89 5.45
CA ALA A 164 0.72 -44.16 4.48
C ALA A 164 -0.64 -44.83 4.29
#